data_AF-A0A7W1PWK5-F1
#
_entry.id   AF-A0A7W1PWK5-F1
#
_cell.length_a   1.000
_cell.length_b   1.000
_cell.length_c   1.000
_cell.angle_alpha   90.00
_cell.angle_beta   90.00
_cell.angle_gamma   90.00
#
_symmetry.space_group_name_H-M   'P 1'
#
loop_
_entity.id
_entity.type
_entity.pdbx_description
1 polymer ?
#
loop_
_entity_poly.entity_id
_entity_poly.type
_entity_poly.pdbx_seq_one_letter_code
_entity_poly.pdbx_strand_id
1 'polypeptide(L)'
;MINLEEICKEVCHLTDQVGEYLQEQRNKISEDVVEEKSLNSLVTYVDKTAEKKLVEALGKLIPESGFITEEETISKKGETYNWI
;
A
#
# COMPACT_ATOMS: atom_id res chain seq x y z
N MET A 1 4.18 -17.62 -17.25
CA MET A 1 3.83 -16.41 -18.04
C MET A 1 2.80 -15.65 -17.21
N ILE A 2 3.03 -14.37 -16.95
CA ILE A 2 2.13 -13.55 -16.14
C ILE A 2 0.83 -13.29 -16.90
N ASN A 3 -0.31 -13.48 -16.24
CA ASN A 3 -1.63 -13.14 -16.77
C ASN A 3 -2.05 -11.77 -16.23
N LEU A 4 -1.86 -10.72 -17.04
CA LEU A 4 -2.13 -9.35 -16.60
C LEU A 4 -3.62 -9.08 -16.33
N GLU A 5 -4.52 -9.76 -17.02
CA GLU A 5 -5.96 -9.59 -16.81
C GLU A 5 -6.37 -10.12 -15.43
N GLU A 6 -5.85 -11.28 -15.05
CA GLU A 6 -6.10 -11.90 -13.74
C GLU A 6 -5.48 -11.08 -12.61
N ILE A 7 -4.23 -10.65 -12.78
CA ILE A 7 -3.58 -9.76 -11.80
C ILE A 7 -4.37 -8.47 -11.64
N CYS A 8 -4.85 -7.86 -12.72
CA CYS A 8 -5.64 -6.64 -12.64
C CYS A 8 -6.92 -6.84 -11.81
N LYS A 9 -7.63 -7.96 -12.00
CA LYS A 9 -8.83 -8.29 -11.22
C LYS A 9 -8.52 -8.49 -9.73
N GLU A 10 -7.44 -9.20 -9.41
CA GLU A 10 -6.99 -9.39 -8.03
C GLU A 10 -6.58 -8.06 -7.38
N VAL A 11 -5.89 -7.19 -8.12
CA VAL A 11 -5.53 -5.85 -7.63
C VAL A 11 -6.78 -5.01 -7.37
N CYS A 12 -7.78 -5.03 -8.25
CA CYS A 12 -9.05 -4.33 -8.00
C CYS A 12 -9.70 -4.80 -6.69
N HIS A 13 -9.80 -6.12 -6.49
CA HIS A 13 -10.36 -6.69 -5.27
C HIS A 13 -9.57 -6.29 -4.01
N LEU A 14 -8.23 -6.35 -4.09
CA LEU A 14 -7.35 -5.91 -3.02
C LEU A 14 -7.56 -4.41 -2.70
N THR A 15 -7.65 -3.55 -3.72
CA THR A 15 -7.84 -2.11 -3.50
C THR A 15 -9.19 -1.80 -2.88
N ASP A 16 -10.23 -2.56 -3.19
CA ASP A 16 -11.54 -2.42 -2.54
C ASP A 16 -11.43 -2.74 -1.04
N GLN A 17 -10.77 -3.84 -0.66
CA GLN A 17 -10.57 -4.22 0.75
C GLN A 17 -9.74 -3.19 1.53
N VAL A 18 -8.69 -2.64 0.92
CA VAL A 18 -7.89 -1.58 1.53
C VAL A 18 -8.70 -0.29 1.64
N GLY A 19 -9.55 0.01 0.65
CA GLY A 19 -10.50 1.12 0.68
C GLY A 19 -11.51 1.01 1.81
N GLU A 20 -12.06 -0.18 2.05
CA GLU A 20 -12.94 -0.46 3.19
C GLU A 20 -12.23 -0.18 4.52
N TYR A 21 -11.00 -0.66 4.68
CA TYR A 21 -10.17 -0.36 5.85
C TYR A 21 -9.99 1.15 6.05
N LEU A 22 -9.66 1.90 4.99
CA LEU A 22 -9.52 3.36 5.07
C LEU A 22 -10.83 4.03 5.51
N GLN A 23 -11.96 3.58 4.97
CA GLN A 23 -13.28 4.09 5.34
C GLN A 23 -13.60 3.83 6.82
N GLU A 24 -13.28 2.66 7.34
CA GLU A 24 -13.45 2.30 8.76
C GLU A 24 -12.57 3.14 9.69
N GLN A 25 -11.36 3.50 9.26
CA GLN A 25 -10.44 4.32 10.06
C GLN A 25 -10.78 5.81 10.00
N ARG A 26 -11.54 6.29 9.00
CA ARG A 26 -11.83 7.72 8.80
C ARG A 26 -12.30 8.45 10.05
N ASN A 27 -13.15 7.83 10.87
CA ASN A 27 -13.71 8.44 12.08
C ASN A 27 -12.82 8.26 13.33
N LYS A 28 -11.67 7.58 13.19
CA LYS A 28 -10.71 7.31 14.26
C LYS A 28 -9.44 8.17 14.12
N ILE A 29 -9.31 8.90 13.02
CA ILE A 29 -8.20 9.84 12.80
C ILE A 29 -8.51 11.11 13.59
N SER A 30 -7.59 11.47 14.46
CA SER A 30 -7.56 12.67 15.26
C SER A 30 -6.12 13.21 15.32
N GLU A 31 -5.95 14.46 15.75
CA GLU A 31 -4.64 15.12 15.72
C GLU A 31 -3.55 14.37 16.48
N ASP A 32 -3.91 13.59 17.51
CA ASP A 32 -2.98 12.78 18.32
C ASP A 32 -2.38 11.57 17.60
N VAL A 33 -2.98 11.13 16.49
CA VAL A 33 -2.47 9.99 15.69
C VAL A 33 -1.80 10.44 14.38
N VAL A 34 -1.69 11.75 14.16
CA VAL A 34 -0.99 12.35 13.01
C VAL A 34 0.46 12.62 13.41
N GLU A 35 1.39 12.12 12.59
CA GLU A 35 2.82 12.35 12.69
C GLU A 35 3.27 13.31 11.56
N GLU A 36 4.24 14.19 11.84
CA GLU A 36 4.88 15.03 10.83
C GLU A 36 6.22 14.41 10.39
N LYS A 37 6.32 13.95 9.13
CA LYS A 37 7.56 13.39 8.55
C LYS A 37 8.59 14.49 8.26
N SER A 38 8.12 15.63 7.79
CA SER A 38 8.89 16.84 7.47
C SER A 38 7.95 18.04 7.33
N LEU A 39 8.49 19.24 7.14
CA LEU A 39 7.68 20.47 7.01
C LEU A 39 6.57 20.29 5.96
N ASN A 40 5.31 20.37 6.41
CA ASN A 40 4.10 20.15 5.59
C ASN A 40 3.91 18.71 5.05
N SER A 41 4.51 17.71 5.70
CA SER A 41 4.36 16.29 5.34
C SER A 41 3.81 15.54 6.54
N LEU A 42 2.54 15.14 6.44
CA LEU A 42 1.81 14.43 7.49
C LEU A 42 1.63 12.97 7.12
N VAL A 43 1.64 12.08 8.13
CA VAL A 43 1.37 10.65 7.98
C VAL A 43 0.63 10.16 9.21
N THR A 44 -0.19 9.14 9.06
CA THR A 44 -0.82 8.43 10.18
C THR A 44 -0.44 6.95 10.17
N TYR A 45 -0.75 6.24 11.25
CA TYR A 45 -0.68 4.78 11.24
C TYR A 45 -1.63 4.17 10.19
N VAL A 46 -2.68 4.88 9.78
CA VAL A 46 -3.66 4.43 8.78
C VAL A 46 -2.97 4.33 7.42
N ASP A 47 -2.22 5.35 7.02
CA ASP A 47 -1.45 5.38 5.76
C ASP A 47 -0.43 4.24 5.72
N LYS A 48 0.40 4.13 6.77
CA LYS A 48 1.42 3.07 6.92
C LYS A 48 0.80 1.67 6.88
N THR A 49 -0.40 1.50 7.43
CA THR A 49 -1.09 0.20 7.46
C THR A 49 -1.72 -0.15 6.11
N ALA A 50 -2.30 0.82 5.42
CA ALA A 50 -2.82 0.64 4.06
C ALA A 50 -1.70 0.22 3.11
N GLU A 51 -0.55 0.91 3.16
CA GLU A 51 0.63 0.56 2.36
C GLU A 51 1.13 -0.86 2.67
N LYS A 52 1.26 -1.24 3.94
CA LYS A 52 1.64 -2.61 4.33
C LYS A 52 0.70 -3.67 3.76
N LYS A 53 -0.63 -3.45 3.84
CA LYS A 53 -1.63 -4.37 3.28
C LYS A 53 -1.45 -4.55 1.77
N LEU A 54 -1.22 -3.45 1.05
CA LEU A 54 -0.95 -3.49 -0.38
C LEU A 54 0.34 -4.25 -0.69
N VAL A 55 1.46 -3.88 -0.06
CA VAL A 55 2.78 -4.51 -0.27
C VAL A 55 2.72 -6.02 -0.02
N GLU A 56 2.12 -6.44 1.09
CA GLU A 56 2.02 -7.85 1.45
C GLU A 56 1.20 -8.67 0.44
N ALA A 57 0.11 -8.11 -0.08
CA ALA A 57 -0.75 -8.81 -1.03
C ALA A 57 -0.19 -8.78 -2.45
N LEU A 58 0.25 -7.61 -2.93
CA LEU A 58 0.91 -7.46 -4.24
C LEU A 58 2.18 -8.30 -4.34
N GLY A 59 2.92 -8.44 -3.24
CA GLY A 59 4.10 -9.29 -3.16
C GLY A 59 3.79 -10.78 -3.28
N LYS A 60 2.55 -11.21 -3.02
CA LYS A 60 2.09 -12.58 -3.29
C LYS A 60 1.65 -12.75 -4.75
N LEU A 61 1.09 -11.71 -5.36
CA LEU A 61 0.65 -11.72 -6.76
C LEU A 61 1.83 -11.79 -7.73
N ILE A 62 2.90 -11.03 -7.46
CA ILE A 62 4.15 -11.09 -8.24
C ILE A 62 5.34 -11.17 -7.26
N PRO A 63 5.78 -12.38 -6.85
CA PRO A 63 6.83 -12.56 -5.84
C PRO A 63 8.16 -11.85 -6.14
N GLU A 64 8.56 -11.78 -7.40
CA GLU A 64 9.78 -11.08 -7.84
C GLU A 64 9.64 -9.55 -7.99
N SER A 65 8.45 -8.99 -7.81
CA SER A 65 8.24 -7.54 -7.96
C SER A 65 8.93 -6.72 -6.87
N GLY A 66 9.37 -5.52 -7.24
CA GLY A 66 9.79 -4.48 -6.31
C GLY A 66 8.66 -3.52 -5.96
N PHE A 67 8.98 -2.56 -5.10
CA PHE A 67 8.06 -1.60 -4.52
C PHE A 67 8.76 -0.26 -4.35
N ILE A 68 8.12 0.79 -4.85
CA ILE A 68 8.47 2.19 -4.61
C ILE A 68 7.28 2.76 -3.84
N THR A 69 7.44 2.96 -2.54
CA THR A 69 6.33 3.37 -1.68
C THR A 69 6.62 4.69 -0.98
N GLU A 70 5.58 5.41 -0.57
CA GLU A 70 5.71 6.72 0.07
C GLU A 70 6.17 6.60 1.53
N GLU A 71 5.65 5.60 2.25
CA GLU A 71 5.91 5.40 3.67
C GLU A 71 7.09 4.47 3.96
N GLU A 72 7.85 4.13 2.92
CA GLU A 72 9.06 3.29 2.98
C GLU A 72 8.85 1.97 3.74
N THR A 73 7.63 1.39 3.70
CA THR A 73 7.32 0.14 4.41
C THR A 73 8.12 -1.06 3.90
N ILE A 74 8.65 -0.95 2.68
CA ILE A 74 9.58 -1.89 2.08
C ILE A 74 10.57 -1.14 1.17
N SER A 75 11.80 -1.65 1.10
CA SER A 75 12.79 -1.21 0.12
C SER A 75 13.24 -2.43 -0.68
N LYS A 76 12.57 -2.68 -1.81
CA LYS A 76 12.86 -3.81 -2.71
C LYS A 76 12.77 -3.34 -4.15
N LYS A 77 13.84 -3.52 -4.93
CA LYS A 77 13.83 -3.25 -6.36
C LYS A 77 13.68 -4.56 -7.12
N GLY A 78 12.62 -4.69 -7.92
CA GLY A 78 12.40 -5.82 -8.80
C GLY A 78 13.18 -5.65 -10.10
N GLU A 79 13.70 -6.74 -10.64
CA GLU A 79 14.48 -6.71 -11.88
C GLU A 79 13.62 -6.36 -13.10
N THR A 80 12.38 -6.84 -13.12
CA THR A 80 11.44 -6.65 -14.24
C THR A 80 10.25 -5.78 -13.86
N TYR A 81 9.58 -6.08 -12.74
CA TYR A 81 8.36 -5.40 -12.33
C TYR A 81 8.56 -4.66 -11.01
N ASN A 82 7.98 -3.47 -10.91
CA ASN A 82 7.95 -2.67 -9.69
C ASN A 82 6.55 -2.06 -9.54
N TRP A 83 5.94 -2.25 -8.37
CA TRP A 83 4.74 -1.52 -7.96
C TRP A 83 5.14 -0.13 -7.48
N ILE A 84 4.28 0.85 -7.79
CA ILE A 84 4.44 2.27 -7.42
C ILE A 84 3.09 2.72 -6.87
#